data_AF-A0A973UJV1-F1
#
_entry.id   AF-A0A973UJV1-F1
#
_cell.length_a   1.000
_cell.length_b   1.000
_cell.length_c   1.000
_cell.angle_alpha   90.00
_cell.angle_beta   90.00
_cell.angle_gamma   90.00
#
_symmetry.space_group_name_H-M   'P 1'
#
loop_
_entity.id
_entity.type
_entity.pdbx_description
1 polymer ?
#
loop_
_entity_poly.entity_id
_entity_poly.type
_entity_poly.pdbx_seq_one_letter_code
_entity_poly.pdbx_strand_id
1 'polypeptide(L)' 'DEIHEARWFSREELGAAFESGEVLPPYGISIAARLIELWYGKPLPTRSV' A
#
# COMPACT_ATOMS: atom_id res chain seq x y z
N ASP A 1 20.85 -8.19 -6.74
CA ASP A 1 20.50 -6.77 -7.00
C ASP A 1 19.08 -6.58 -7.56
N GLU A 2 18.03 -7.17 -6.97
CA GLU A 2 16.65 -7.04 -7.50
C GLU A 2 15.68 -6.29 -6.58
N ILE A 3 15.84 -6.38 -5.26
CA ILE A 3 15.03 -5.63 -4.28
C ILE A 3 15.93 -4.61 -3.59
N HIS A 4 15.59 -3.33 -3.70
CA HIS A 4 16.32 -2.25 -3.04
C HIS A 4 16.03 -2.20 -1.53
N GLU A 5 14.76 -2.43 -1.13
CA GLU A 5 14.34 -2.40 0.27
C GLU A 5 13.11 -3.30 0.48
N ALA A 6 13.04 -3.93 1.65
CA ALA A 6 11.86 -4.64 2.14
C ALA A 6 11.70 -4.42 3.65
N ARG A 7 10.46 -4.17 4.08
CA ARG A 7 10.12 -4.01 5.50
C ARG A 7 8.76 -4.60 5.81
N TRP A 8 8.55 -4.90 7.07
CA TRP A 8 7.27 -5.36 7.59
C TRP A 8 6.41 -4.19 8.03
N PHE A 9 5.09 -4.35 7.94
CA PHE A 9 4.12 -3.37 8.38
C PHE A 9 2.99 -4.03 9.16
N SER A 10 2.56 -3.39 10.24
CA SER A 10 1.20 -3.55 10.76
C SER A 10 0.19 -2.84 9.85
N ARG A 11 -1.10 -3.05 10.13
CA ARG A 11 -2.17 -2.33 9.39
C ARG A 11 -2.12 -0.84 9.70
N GLU A 12 -1.91 -0.49 10.96
CA GLU A 12 -1.81 0.89 11.42
C GLU A 12 -0.61 1.59 10.77
N GLU A 13 0.55 0.92 10.75
CA GLU A 13 1.78 1.43 10.13
C GLU A 13 1.60 1.65 8.63
N LEU A 14 1.01 0.69 7.91
CA LEU A 14 0.75 0.84 6.47
C LEU A 14 -0.21 2.00 6.19
N GLY A 15 -1.23 2.16 7.03
CA GLY A 15 -2.18 3.28 6.94
C GLY A 15 -1.49 4.64 7.11
N ALA A 16 -0.70 4.80 8.17
CA ALA A 16 0.06 6.02 8.41
C ALA A 16 1.06 6.33 7.28
N ALA A 17 1.70 5.30 6.72
CA ALA A 17 2.64 5.45 5.61
C ALA A 17 1.95 5.89 4.30
N PHE A 18 0.70 5.48 4.07
CA PHE A 18 -0.09 6.01 2.95
C PHE A 18 -0.51 7.47 3.19
N GLU A 19 -0.92 7.81 4.41
CA GLU A 19 -1.34 9.17 4.78
C GLU A 19 -0.19 10.18 4.70
N SER A 20 1.03 9.77 5.09
CA SER A 20 2.23 10.61 4.98
C SER A 20 2.77 10.72 3.55
N GLY A 21 2.33 9.83 2.65
CA GLY A 21 2.88 9.70 1.30
C GLY A 21 4.24 9.02 1.23
N GLU A 22 4.74 8.48 2.35
CA GLU A 22 5.97 7.69 2.40
C GLU A 22 5.86 6.40 1.57
N VAL A 23 4.68 5.78 1.58
CA VAL A 23 4.35 4.66 0.71
C VAL A 23 3.22 5.10 -0.22
N LEU A 24 3.37 4.83 -1.51
CA LEU A 24 2.32 5.08 -2.48
C LEU A 24 1.51 3.80 -2.68
N PRO A 25 0.17 3.83 -2.53
CA PRO A 25 -0.66 2.66 -2.77
C PRO A 25 -0.61 2.28 -4.26
N PRO A 26 -0.55 0.99 -4.60
CA PRO A 26 -0.72 0.54 -5.98
C PRO A 26 -2.11 0.95 -6.49
N TYR A 27 -2.19 1.39 -7.74
CA TYR A 27 -3.42 1.92 -8.35
C TYR A 27 -3.76 1.22 -9.67
N GLY A 28 -4.96 1.50 -10.21
CA GLY A 28 -5.45 0.93 -11.45
C GLY A 28 -5.85 -0.54 -11.33
N ILE A 29 -5.64 -1.33 -12.39
CA ILE A 29 -6.00 -2.77 -12.45
C ILE A 29 -4.98 -3.69 -11.76
N SER A 30 -4.24 -3.19 -10.76
CA SER A 30 -3.14 -3.90 -10.11
C SER A 30 -3.63 -5.07 -9.25
N ILE A 31 -3.08 -6.27 -9.48
CA ILE A 31 -3.32 -7.43 -8.60
C ILE A 31 -2.75 -7.20 -7.19
N ALA A 32 -1.64 -6.45 -7.07
CA ALA A 32 -1.05 -6.12 -5.78
C ALA A 32 -2.00 -5.26 -4.94
N ALA A 33 -2.70 -4.30 -5.56
CA ALA A 33 -3.73 -3.52 -4.88
C ALA A 33 -4.79 -4.44 -4.28
N ARG A 34 -5.31 -5.40 -5.06
CA ARG A 34 -6.33 -6.36 -4.59
C ARG A 34 -5.86 -7.22 -3.43
N LEU A 35 -4.64 -7.76 -3.50
CA LEU A 35 -4.08 -8.59 -2.43
C LEU A 35 -3.92 -7.78 -1.14
N ILE A 36 -3.45 -6.55 -1.25
CA ILE A 36 -3.28 -5.65 -0.11
C ILE A 36 -4.65 -5.24 0.44
N GLU A 37 -5.65 -4.91 -0.38
CA GLU A 37 -7.01 -4.59 0.09
C GLU A 37 -7.65 -5.75 0.86
N LEU A 38 -7.51 -6.98 0.35
CA LEU A 38 -8.01 -8.19 1.01
C LEU A 38 -7.32 -8.42 2.35
N TRP A 39 -5.99 -8.26 2.40
CA TRP A 39 -5.27 -8.33 3.66
C TRP A 39 -5.71 -7.19 4.56
N TYR A 40 -5.61 -5.92 4.13
CA TYR A 40 -5.82 -4.66 4.87
C TYR A 40 -7.26 -4.46 5.37
N GLY A 41 -8.25 -5.09 4.73
CA GLY A 41 -9.65 -5.13 5.17
C GLY A 41 -10.48 -3.90 4.78
N LYS A 42 -9.89 -2.95 4.04
CA LYS A 42 -10.56 -1.78 3.48
C LYS A 42 -9.92 -1.37 2.14
N PRO A 43 -10.63 -0.61 1.29
CA PRO A 43 -10.06 -0.09 0.04
C PRO A 43 -8.79 0.73 0.29
N LEU A 44 -7.82 0.64 -0.62
CA LEU A 44 -6.63 1.49 -0.56
C LEU A 44 -6.98 2.94 -0.91
N PRO A 45 -6.27 3.94 -0.36
CA PRO A 45 -6.45 5.33 -0.75
C PRO A 45 -6.25 5.48 -2.24
N THR A 46 -7.20 6.12 -2.92
CA THR A 46 -7.02 6.48 -4.32
C THR A 46 -6.07 7.66 -4.39
N ARG A 47 -5.11 7.61 -5.32
CA ARG A 47 -4.30 8.79 -5.62
C ARG A 47 -5.24 9.88 -6.13
N SER A 48 -5.38 10.98 -5.40
CA SER A 48 -5.96 12.19 -5.96
C SER A 48 -5.03 12.64 -7.09
N VAL A 49 -5.60 12.77 -8.29
CA VAL A 49 -4.88 13.30 -9.46
C VAL A 49 -4.42 14.74 -9.23
#